data_AF-A0A6P0U1B1-F1
#
_entry.id   AF-A0A6P0U1B1-F1
#
_cell.length_a   1.000
_cell.length_b   1.000
_cell.length_c   1.000
_cell.angle_alpha   90.00
_cell.angle_beta   90.00
_cell.angle_gamma   90.00
#
_symmetry.space_group_name_H-M   'P 1'
#
loop_
_entity.id
_entity.type
_entity.pdbx_description
1 polymer ?
#
loop_
_entity_poly.entity_id
_entity_poly.type
_entity_poly.pdbx_seq_one_letter_code
_entity_poly.pdbx_strand_id
1 'polypeptide(L)'
;MIAKYSFSTISVLRAGARYDYGSLHTEEHFDWYQSPIRQEGDETIYEYEQRAGELSLDFSNFSWSVGYNYTPSDWILKLNVGKSFRMPTPQELAADGLNYHYFRFDNRLGHPSFPCSLFSTYILYVPYTLYFLS
;
A
#
# COMPACT_ATOMS: atom_id res chain seq x y z
N MET A 1 0.50 17.07 7.34
CA MET A 1 0.28 18.53 7.30
C MET A 1 -0.55 18.88 6.07
N ILE A 2 -1.52 19.78 6.20
CA ILE A 2 -2.36 20.26 5.10
C ILE A 2 -2.25 21.79 5.07
N ALA A 3 -1.93 22.35 3.91
CA ALA A 3 -1.84 23.78 3.64
C ALA A 3 -2.90 24.17 2.60
N LYS A 4 -3.57 25.30 2.83
CA LYS A 4 -4.51 25.90 1.89
C LYS A 4 -4.11 27.35 1.69
N TYR A 5 -3.96 27.75 0.43
CA TYR A 5 -3.65 29.11 0.05
C TYR A 5 -4.67 29.61 -0.97
N SER A 6 -5.31 30.74 -0.68
CA SER A 6 -6.30 31.37 -1.55
C SER A 6 -5.68 32.62 -2.18
N PHE A 7 -5.41 32.58 -3.48
CA PHE A 7 -4.91 33.74 -4.23
C PHE A 7 -6.03 34.77 -4.47
N SER A 8 -7.26 34.29 -4.66
CA SER A 8 -8.48 35.08 -4.87
C SER A 8 -9.71 34.25 -4.48
N THR A 9 -10.90 34.83 -4.51
CA THR A 9 -12.17 34.10 -4.29
C THR A 9 -12.37 32.98 -5.32
N ILE A 10 -11.82 33.16 -6.52
CA ILE A 10 -11.94 32.20 -7.65
C ILE A 10 -10.76 31.23 -7.78
N SER A 11 -9.68 31.40 -7.01
CA SER A 11 -8.44 30.63 -7.17
C SER A 11 -7.93 30.12 -5.82
N VAL A 12 -7.94 28.80 -5.66
CA VAL A 12 -7.56 28.14 -4.40
C VAL A 12 -6.55 27.03 -4.68
N LEU A 13 -5.41 27.12 -4.03
CA LEU A 13 -4.39 26.08 -3.97
C LEU A 13 -4.50 25.31 -2.65
N ARG A 14 -4.39 24.00 -2.74
CA ARG A 14 -4.33 23.08 -1.60
C ARG A 14 -3.10 22.21 -1.77
N ALA A 15 -2.36 22.01 -0.70
CA ALA A 15 -1.23 21.10 -0.67
C ALA A 15 -1.28 20.29 0.63
N GLY A 16 -0.83 19.05 0.58
CA GLY A 16 -0.77 18.17 1.73
C GLY A 16 0.46 17.28 1.63
N ALA A 17 1.06 16.99 2.78
CA ALA A 17 2.16 16.05 2.88
C ALA A 17 2.01 15.22 4.16
N ARG A 18 2.39 13.94 4.06
CA ARG A 18 2.40 12.97 5.15
C ARG A 18 3.67 12.15 5.06
N TYR A 19 4.32 11.98 6.20
CA TYR A 19 5.43 11.05 6.35
C TYR A 19 4.96 9.91 7.25
N ASP A 20 5.19 8.68 6.81
CA ASP A 20 4.77 7.46 7.47
C ASP A 20 5.99 6.62 7.76
N TYR A 21 6.17 6.25 9.03
CA TYR A 21 7.17 5.29 9.48
C TYR A 21 6.48 4.21 10.28
N GLY A 22 6.82 2.95 10.05
CA GLY A 22 6.30 1.82 10.81
C GLY A 22 7.25 0.64 10.75
N SER A 23 7.32 -0.08 11.86
CA SER A 23 8.09 -1.31 11.98
C SER A 23 7.12 -2.47 12.11
N LEU A 24 7.40 -3.55 11.40
CA LEU A 24 6.68 -4.80 11.46
C LEU A 24 7.62 -5.86 12.02
N HIS A 25 7.20 -6.52 13.09
CA HIS A 25 7.88 -7.69 13.63
C HIS A 25 6.90 -8.86 13.65
N THR A 26 7.29 -10.00 13.10
CA THR A 26 6.58 -11.26 13.20
C THR A 26 7.47 -12.29 13.87
N GLU A 27 6.88 -13.08 14.74
CA GLU A 27 7.54 -14.23 15.36
C GLU A 27 7.29 -15.49 14.52
N GLU A 28 8.18 -16.46 14.64
CA GLU A 28 8.03 -17.74 13.97
C GLU A 28 6.82 -18.53 14.51
N HIS A 29 6.05 -19.13 13.59
CA HIS A 29 4.91 -19.97 13.96
C HIS A 29 4.97 -21.30 13.22
N PHE A 30 4.92 -22.38 14.00
CA PHE A 30 4.86 -23.77 13.52
C PHE A 30 3.43 -24.30 13.68
N ASP A 31 2.99 -25.12 12.72
CA ASP A 31 1.74 -25.84 12.88
C ASP A 31 1.76 -26.73 14.12
N TRP A 32 0.61 -26.89 14.77
CA TRP A 32 0.45 -27.79 15.93
C TRP A 32 0.25 -29.26 15.50
N TYR A 33 0.17 -29.51 14.19
CA TYR A 33 0.04 -30.84 13.58
C TYR A 33 1.17 -31.08 12.57
N GLN A 34 1.50 -32.35 12.33
CA GLN A 34 2.53 -32.71 11.37
C GLN A 34 1.94 -32.84 9.96
N SER A 35 2.61 -32.25 8.98
CA SER A 35 2.27 -32.34 7.56
C SER A 35 3.18 -33.37 6.86
N PRO A 36 2.65 -34.17 5.91
CA PRO A 36 3.45 -35.11 5.15
C PRO A 36 4.28 -34.37 4.10
N ILE A 37 5.60 -34.36 4.27
CA ILE A 37 6.55 -33.81 3.32
C ILE A 37 7.16 -34.96 2.53
N ARG A 38 7.09 -34.88 1.19
CA ARG A 38 7.62 -35.91 0.29
C ARG A 38 9.07 -35.57 -0.07
N GLN A 39 10.03 -36.32 0.45
CA GLN A 39 11.44 -36.18 0.07
C GLN A 39 11.73 -36.97 -1.22
N GLU A 40 12.73 -36.55 -2.00
CA GLU A 40 13.23 -37.32 -3.15
C GLU A 40 13.73 -38.68 -2.66
N GLY A 41 12.94 -39.74 -2.87
CA GLY A 41 13.24 -41.09 -2.36
C GLY A 41 12.03 -41.93 -1.96
N ASP A 42 10.80 -41.38 -2.01
CA ASP A 42 9.53 -42.06 -1.68
C ASP A 42 9.28 -42.28 -0.17
N GLU A 43 10.14 -41.72 0.69
CA GLU A 43 9.89 -41.62 2.13
C GLU A 43 9.06 -40.36 2.43
N THR A 44 7.93 -40.54 3.12
CA THR A 44 7.09 -39.45 3.61
C THR A 44 7.42 -39.20 5.06
N ILE A 45 7.98 -38.02 5.36
CA ILE A 45 8.32 -37.59 6.72
C ILE A 45 7.22 -36.66 7.21
N TYR A 46 6.84 -36.80 8.48
CA TYR A 46 5.85 -35.96 9.14
C TYR A 46 6.57 -34.88 9.95
N GLU A 47 6.51 -33.63 9.51
CA GLU A 47 7.15 -32.49 10.18
C GLU A 47 6.15 -31.39 10.53
N TYR A 48 6.45 -30.64 11.57
CA TYR A 48 5.72 -29.42 11.90
C TYR A 48 6.16 -28.31 10.95
N GLU A 49 5.34 -28.03 9.93
CA GLU A 49 5.65 -27.00 8.94
C GLU A 49 5.65 -25.61 9.58
N GLN A 50 6.72 -24.84 9.31
CA GLN A 50 6.77 -23.43 9.62
C GLN A 50 5.86 -22.66 8.65
N ARG A 51 4.86 -21.97 9.18
CA ARG A 51 3.89 -21.17 8.37
C ARG A 51 4.25 -19.69 8.29
N ALA A 52 4.97 -19.20 9.29
CA ALA A 52 5.46 -17.84 9.33
C ALA A 52 6.90 -17.86 9.84
N GLY A 53 7.80 -17.21 9.10
CA GLY A 53 9.15 -16.95 9.55
C GLY A 53 9.23 -15.75 10.48
N GLU A 54 10.27 -15.70 11.32
CA GLU A 54 10.63 -14.47 12.01
C GLU A 54 11.02 -13.41 10.97
N LEU A 55 10.39 -12.24 11.02
CA LEU A 55 10.63 -11.17 10.06
C LEU A 55 10.55 -9.82 10.76
N SER A 56 11.58 -9.00 10.57
CA SER A 56 11.60 -7.60 11.01
C SER A 56 11.78 -6.71 9.78
N LEU A 57 10.80 -5.83 9.54
CA LEU A 57 10.80 -4.91 8.40
C LEU A 57 10.45 -3.50 8.85
N ASP A 58 11.28 -2.54 8.46
CA ASP A 58 11.00 -1.13 8.65
C ASP A 58 10.52 -0.50 7.33
N PHE A 59 9.40 0.22 7.42
CA PHE A 59 8.80 0.95 6.31
C PHE A 59 8.88 2.44 6.57
N SER A 60 9.37 3.18 5.57
CA SER A 60 9.40 4.64 5.56
C SER A 60 8.88 5.14 4.23
N ASN A 61 7.88 6.02 4.26
CA ASN A 61 7.35 6.63 3.05
C ASN A 61 6.91 8.07 3.21
N PHE A 62 7.02 8.79 2.09
CA PHE A 62 6.48 10.14 1.94
C PHE A 62 5.32 10.13 0.94
N SER A 63 4.16 10.62 1.39
CA SER A 63 2.94 10.83 0.62
C SER A 63 2.65 12.32 0.51
N TRP A 64 2.16 12.77 -0.64
CA TRP A 64 1.87 14.19 -0.87
C TRP A 64 0.75 14.38 -1.87
N SER A 65 0.08 15.53 -1.80
CA SER A 65 -0.93 15.93 -2.79
C SER A 65 -0.88 17.44 -3.01
N VAL A 66 -1.15 17.85 -4.24
CA VAL A 66 -1.32 19.23 -4.66
C VAL A 66 -2.59 19.33 -5.49
N GLY A 67 -3.45 20.27 -5.12
CA GLY A 67 -4.73 20.52 -5.76
C GLY A 67 -4.90 22.00 -6.09
N TYR A 68 -5.27 22.31 -7.32
CA TYR A 68 -5.60 23.67 -7.75
C TYR A 68 -7.05 23.72 -8.20
N ASN A 69 -7.80 24.72 -7.73
CA ASN A 69 -9.18 24.98 -8.13
C ASN A 69 -9.29 26.39 -8.68
N TYR A 70 -9.73 26.49 -9.93
CA TYR A 70 -10.04 27.73 -10.62
C TYR A 70 -11.52 27.74 -10.99
N THR A 71 -12.26 28.73 -10.51
CA THR A 71 -13.72 28.83 -10.65
C THR A 71 -14.11 30.23 -11.11
N PRO A 72 -13.81 30.60 -12.38
CA PRO A 72 -14.40 31.75 -13.03
C PRO A 72 -15.91 31.54 -13.25
N SER A 73 -16.63 32.60 -13.64
CA SER A 73 -18.09 32.60 -13.72
C SER A 73 -18.69 31.47 -14.57
N ASP A 74 -18.04 31.15 -15.70
CA ASP A 74 -18.64 30.30 -16.74
C ASP A 74 -18.03 28.90 -16.82
N TRP A 75 -17.01 28.61 -16.02
CA TRP A 75 -16.39 27.29 -16.05
C TRP A 75 -15.63 26.98 -14.77
N ILE A 76 -15.40 25.69 -14.55
CA ILE A 76 -14.65 25.19 -13.40
C ILE A 76 -13.54 24.28 -13.90
N LEU A 77 -12.35 24.51 -13.37
CA LEU A 77 -11.19 23.63 -13.55
C LEU A 77 -10.65 23.22 -12.19
N LYS A 78 -10.52 21.91 -11.99
CA LYS A 78 -9.82 21.35 -10.85
C LYS A 78 -8.66 20.50 -11.36
N LEU A 79 -7.50 20.67 -10.76
CA LEU A 79 -6.32 19.84 -11.00
C LEU A 79 -5.93 19.21 -9.68
N ASN A 80 -5.76 17.90 -9.62
CA ASN A 80 -5.27 17.20 -8.44
C ASN A 80 -4.18 16.23 -8.86
N VAL A 81 -3.03 16.34 -8.21
CA VAL A 81 -1.87 15.46 -8.40
C VAL A 81 -1.41 15.00 -7.03
N GLY A 82 -1.13 13.71 -6.88
CA GLY A 82 -0.57 13.24 -5.62
C GLY A 82 0.04 11.85 -5.71
N LYS A 83 0.86 11.56 -4.71
CA LYS A 83 1.38 10.25 -4.37
C LYS A 83 0.75 9.80 -3.06
N SER A 84 0.10 8.65 -3.09
CA SER A 84 -0.44 7.98 -1.91
C SER A 84 0.36 6.71 -1.61
N PHE A 85 0.29 6.25 -0.36
CA PHE A 85 0.87 5.00 0.07
C PHE A 85 0.04 4.38 1.19
N ARG A 86 -0.10 3.06 1.09
CA ARG A 86 -0.66 2.24 2.16
C ARG A 86 0.43 1.34 2.71
N MET A 87 0.59 1.36 4.03
CA MET A 87 1.47 0.42 4.69
C MET A 87 0.96 -1.01 4.43
N PRO A 88 1.83 -1.95 4.01
CA PRO A 88 1.47 -3.34 3.86
C PRO A 88 1.13 -3.97 5.22
N THR A 89 0.18 -4.89 5.23
CA THR A 89 -0.20 -5.59 6.46
C THR A 89 0.67 -6.83 6.69
N PRO A 90 0.81 -7.30 7.94
CA PRO A 90 1.54 -8.54 8.23
C PRO A 90 1.05 -9.72 7.38
N GLN A 91 -0.25 -9.81 7.09
CA GLN A 91 -0.79 -10.91 6.29
C GLN A 91 -0.36 -10.84 4.82
N GLU A 92 -0.01 -9.67 4.28
CA GLU A 92 0.50 -9.54 2.90
C GLU A 92 2.00 -9.87 2.80
N LEU A 93 2.71 -9.81 3.92
CA LEU A 93 4.17 -9.95 3.99
C LEU A 93 4.62 -11.29 4.58
N ALA A 94 3.84 -11.85 5.52
CA ALA A 94 4.14 -13.08 6.25
C ALA A 94 3.24 -14.25 5.84
N ALA A 95 2.41 -14.11 4.80
CA ALA A 95 1.62 -15.22 4.27
C ALA A 95 2.49 -16.19 3.46
N ASP A 96 3.24 -17.03 4.17
CA ASP A 96 3.48 -18.41 3.73
C ASP A 96 2.43 -19.38 4.32
N GLY A 97 1.45 -18.81 5.02
CA GLY A 97 0.28 -19.51 5.57
C GLY A 97 -0.89 -19.52 4.61
N LEU A 98 -1.34 -20.73 4.24
CA LEU A 98 -2.59 -21.01 3.54
C LEU A 98 -3.75 -20.12 4.03
N ASN A 99 -4.23 -19.24 3.16
CA ASN A 99 -5.50 -18.57 3.39
C ASN A 99 -6.64 -19.55 3.02
N TYR A 100 -7.30 -20.13 4.02
CA TYR A 100 -8.36 -21.14 3.81
C TYR A 100 -9.58 -20.63 3.02
N HIS A 101 -9.74 -19.31 2.83
CA HIS A 101 -10.80 -18.74 1.99
C HIS A 101 -10.33 -18.35 0.58
N TYR A 102 -9.02 -18.17 0.40
CA TYR A 102 -8.41 -17.84 -0.89
C TYR A 102 -7.18 -18.74 -1.05
N PHE A 103 -7.34 -19.90 -1.68
CA PHE A 103 -6.26 -20.83 -2.04
C PHE A 103 -5.21 -20.17 -2.94
N ARG A 104 -4.31 -19.38 -2.34
CA ARG A 104 -3.12 -18.82 -2.99
C ARG A 104 -1.96 -18.95 -2.03
N PHE A 105 -0.94 -19.68 -2.49
CA PHE A 105 0.40 -19.64 -1.93
C PHE A 105 1.08 -18.39 -2.51
N ASP A 106 1.52 -17.48 -1.67
CA ASP A 106 2.33 -16.33 -2.08
C ASP A 106 3.68 -16.45 -1.38
N ASN A 107 4.57 -17.26 -1.94
CA ASN A 107 5.94 -17.42 -1.44
C ASN A 107 6.68 -16.10 -1.60
N ARG A 108 6.55 -15.20 -0.61
CA ARG A 108 7.26 -13.91 -0.56
C ARG A 108 8.26 -13.84 0.58
N LEU A 109 8.53 -14.93 1.28
CA LEU A 109 9.55 -14.97 2.30
C LEU A 109 10.94 -14.68 1.71
N GLY A 110 11.66 -13.72 2.30
CA GLY A 110 13.12 -13.71 2.24
C GLY A 110 13.83 -12.50 1.60
N HIS A 111 13.15 -11.41 1.23
CA HIS A 111 13.87 -10.19 0.83
C HIS A 111 13.89 -9.14 1.97
N PRO A 112 15.05 -8.83 2.58
CA PRO A 112 15.19 -7.90 3.71
C PRO A 112 14.90 -6.43 3.35
N SER A 113 14.30 -6.17 2.19
CA SER A 113 13.91 -4.85 1.73
C SER A 113 12.74 -4.99 0.77
N PHE A 114 11.52 -5.06 1.29
CA PHE A 114 10.33 -4.83 0.45
C PHE A 114 10.30 -3.35 0.09
N PRO A 115 10.51 -2.97 -1.18
CA PRO A 115 10.57 -1.57 -1.53
C PRO A 115 9.16 -0.99 -1.40
N CYS A 116 9.07 0.05 -0.58
CA CYS A 116 7.86 0.84 -0.34
C CYS A 116 7.18 1.37 -1.62
N SER A 117 7.91 1.37 -2.74
CA SER A 117 7.41 1.74 -4.07
C SER A 117 6.28 0.83 -4.57
N LEU A 118 6.24 -0.44 -4.17
CA LEU A 118 5.21 -1.40 -4.61
C LEU A 118 3.80 -1.05 -4.11
N PHE A 119 3.69 -0.27 -3.05
CA PHE A 119 2.42 0.17 -2.46
C PHE A 119 2.17 1.67 -2.67
N SER A 120 2.92 2.30 -3.56
CA SER A 120 2.75 3.71 -3.91
C SER A 120 1.85 3.87 -5.13
N THR A 121 0.83 4.71 -5.03
CA THR A 121 -0.08 5.05 -6.14
C THR A 121 0.08 6.51 -6.52
N TYR A 122 0.22 6.79 -7.81
CA TYR A 122 0.23 8.14 -8.37
C TYR A 122 -1.12 8.42 -9.03
N ILE A 123 -1.75 9.54 -8.68
CA ILE A 123 -3.05 9.92 -9.24
C ILE A 123 -2.95 11.30 -9.85
N LEU A 124 -3.39 11.42 -11.10
CA LEU A 124 -3.65 12.67 -11.81
C LEU A 124 -5.14 12.72 -12.13
N TYR A 125 -5.83 13.77 -11.67
CA TYR A 125 -7.26 13.96 -11.91
C TYR A 125 -7.56 15.41 -12.29
N VAL A 126 -8.13 15.59 -13.48
CA VAL A 126 -8.40 16.89 -14.10
C VAL A 126 -9.84 16.96 -14.62
N PRO A 127 -10.84 17.28 -13.77
CA PRO A 127 -12.18 17.55 -14.25
C PRO A 127 -12.30 19.01 -14.75
N TYR A 128 -13.03 19.17 -15.84
CA TYR A 128 -13.43 20.47 -16.37
C TYR A 128 -14.96 20.49 -16.57
N THR A 129 -15.57 21.64 -16.39
CA THR A 129 -17.00 21.87 -16.67
C THR A 129 -17.14 23.24 -17.32
N LEU A 130 -17.70 23.26 -18.53
CA LEU A 130 -18.01 24.49 -19.27
C LEU A 130 -19.51 24.74 -19.15
N TYR A 131 -19.88 25.91 -18.63
CA TYR A 131 -21.24 26.42 -18.68
C TYR A 131 -21.34 27.34 -19.90
N PHE A 132 -22.11 26.91 -20.90
CA PHE A 132 -22.47 27.80 -22.00
C PHE A 132 -23.60 28.71 -21.53
N LEU A 133 -23.30 29.99 -21.32
CA LEU A 133 -24.33 31.02 -21.20
C LEU A 133 -24.94 31.22 -22.60
N SER A 134 -26.19 30.76 -22.77
CA SER A 134 -27.06 31.09 -23.91
C SER A 134 -27.79 32.40 -23.67
#